data_AF-A0A392T9P0-F1
#
_entry.id   AF-A0A392T9P0-F1
#
_cell.length_a   1.000
_cell.length_b   1.000
_cell.length_c   1.000
_cell.angle_alpha   90.00
_cell.angle_beta   90.00
_cell.angle_gamma   90.00
#
_symmetry.space_group_name_H-M   'P 1'
#
loop_
_entity.id
_entity.type
_entity.pdbx_description
1 polymer ?
#
loop_
_entity_poly.entity_id
_entity_poly.type
_entity_poly.pdbx_seq_one_letter_code
_entity_poly.pdbx_strand_id
1 'polypeptide(L)'
;EAFNCSNGDVFRWKQLWKVLAEQFGIEEYGYEEGSSLKLAELMKDKGPVWDEIVKENELEPTKLEEVGEWWVADASFGMENIVDSMNKAKEH
;
A
#
# COMPACT_ATOMS: atom_id res chain seq x y z
N GLU A 1 -29.96 -0.79 6.97
CA GLU A 1 -29.83 -1.82 5.91
C GLU A 1 -28.36 -2.13 5.66
N ALA A 2 -28.02 -3.13 4.84
CA ALA A 2 -26.65 -3.29 4.36
C ALA A 2 -26.35 -2.26 3.25
N PHE A 3 -25.24 -1.55 3.37
CA PHE A 3 -24.78 -0.51 2.45
C PHE A 3 -23.29 -0.71 2.12
N ASN A 4 -22.92 -0.44 0.87
CA ASN A 4 -21.52 -0.28 0.49
C ASN A 4 -20.96 1.02 1.08
N CYS A 5 -19.64 1.08 1.24
CA CYS A 5 -18.95 2.25 1.81
C CYS A 5 -17.56 2.41 1.19
N SER A 6 -17.49 3.19 0.12
CA SER A 6 -16.26 3.64 -0.52
C SER A 6 -16.23 5.17 -0.59
N ASN A 7 -15.07 5.73 -0.93
CA ASN A 7 -14.84 7.19 -0.95
C ASN A 7 -15.70 7.92 -1.99
N GLY A 8 -16.26 7.20 -2.97
CA GLY A 8 -17.09 7.77 -4.03
C GLY A 8 -16.31 8.30 -5.24
N ASP A 9 -15.00 8.09 -5.29
CA ASP A 9 -14.11 8.35 -6.42
C ASP A 9 -13.31 7.10 -6.82
N VAL A 10 -12.43 7.23 -7.82
CA VAL A 10 -11.54 6.16 -8.29
C VAL A 10 -10.11 6.70 -8.48
N PHE A 11 -9.12 5.84 -8.29
CA PHE A 11 -7.72 6.17 -8.53
C PHE A 11 -7.01 5.04 -9.30
N ARG A 12 -5.80 5.32 -9.80
CA ARG A 12 -4.91 4.31 -10.37
C ARG A 12 -3.65 4.20 -9.52
N TRP A 13 -3.18 2.98 -9.28
CA TRP A 13 -1.93 2.73 -8.55
C TRP A 13 -0.74 3.52 -9.11
N LYS A 14 -0.63 3.65 -10.44
CA LYS A 14 0.40 4.48 -11.09
C LYS A 14 0.43 5.93 -10.57
N GLN A 15 -0.73 6.52 -10.26
CA GLN A 15 -0.82 7.89 -9.74
C GLN A 15 -0.46 7.92 -8.25
N LEU A 16 -0.96 6.96 -7.46
CA LEU A 16 -0.68 6.90 -6.03
C LEU A 16 0.80 6.61 -5.75
N TRP A 17 1.45 5.77 -6.56
CA TRP A 17 2.89 5.48 -6.44
C TRP A 17 3.77 6.70 -6.65
N LYS A 18 3.38 7.58 -7.59
CA LYS A 18 4.04 8.87 -7.79
C LYS A 18 3.94 9.75 -6.53
N VAL A 19 2.75 9.87 -5.95
CA VAL A 19 2.55 10.64 -4.72
C VAL A 19 3.40 10.09 -3.59
N LEU A 20 3.43 8.76 -3.40
CA LEU A 20 4.25 8.10 -2.38
C LEU A 20 5.74 8.40 -2.58
N ALA A 21 6.25 8.25 -3.81
CA ALA A 21 7.65 8.53 -4.13
C ALA A 21 8.02 10.00 -3.85
N GLU A 22 7.16 10.95 -4.21
CA GLU A 22 7.37 12.38 -3.92
C GLU A 22 7.39 12.66 -2.41
N GLN A 23 6.56 12.00 -1.60
CA GLN A 23 6.55 12.21 -0.14
C GLN A 23 7.84 11.72 0.54
N PHE A 24 8.45 10.65 0.03
CA PHE A 24 9.68 10.07 0.58
C PHE A 24 10.95 10.47 -0.18
N GLY A 25 10.85 11.33 -1.19
CA GLY A 25 11.99 11.77 -2.00
C GLY A 25 12.64 10.66 -2.84
N ILE A 26 11.85 9.67 -3.28
CA ILE A 26 12.33 8.53 -4.08
C ILE A 26 12.28 8.91 -5.57
N GLU A 27 13.42 8.85 -6.26
CA GLU A 27 13.52 9.19 -7.69
C GLU A 27 13.13 8.02 -8.60
N GLU A 28 13.55 6.81 -8.25
CA GLU A 28 13.32 5.60 -9.04
C GLU A 28 12.06 4.86 -8.55
N TYR A 29 10.98 4.97 -9.32
CA TYR A 29 9.73 4.28 -9.05
C TYR A 29 8.99 3.99 -10.36
N GLY A 30 8.13 2.97 -10.35
CA GLY A 30 7.29 2.65 -11.49
C GLY A 30 6.96 1.17 -11.57
N TYR A 31 6.18 0.83 -12.59
CA TYR A 31 5.91 -0.55 -12.94
C TYR A 31 6.97 -1.04 -13.93
N GLU A 32 7.53 -2.21 -13.65
CA GLU A 32 8.46 -2.90 -14.54
C GLU A 32 7.73 -4.03 -15.27
N GLU A 33 7.67 -3.94 -16.60
CA GLU A 33 6.98 -4.92 -17.44
C GLU A 33 7.60 -6.32 -17.27
N GLY A 34 6.75 -7.32 -17.03
CA GLY A 34 7.18 -8.72 -16.81
C GLY A 34 7.75 -9.00 -15.42
N SER A 35 7.74 -8.03 -14.50
CA SER A 35 8.17 -8.24 -13.12
C SER A 35 7.19 -9.14 -12.36
N SER A 36 7.73 -10.05 -11.54
CA SER A 36 6.97 -10.91 -10.61
C SER A 36 7.24 -10.55 -9.15
N LEU A 37 7.60 -9.29 -8.91
CA LEU A 37 7.97 -8.77 -7.60
C LEU A 37 6.89 -9.06 -6.55
N LYS A 38 7.33 -9.58 -5.40
CA LYS A 38 6.52 -9.80 -4.20
C LYS A 38 7.15 -9.05 -3.04
N LEU A 39 6.41 -8.09 -2.48
CA LEU A 39 6.88 -7.31 -1.33
C LEU A 39 7.14 -8.21 -0.12
N ALA A 40 6.32 -9.25 0.08
CA ALA A 40 6.53 -10.20 1.17
C ALA A 40 7.92 -10.87 1.10
N GLU A 41 8.40 -11.19 -0.11
CA GLU A 41 9.73 -11.78 -0.30
C GLU A 41 10.86 -10.75 -0.15
N LEU A 42 10.66 -9.52 -0.61
CA LEU A 42 11.65 -8.44 -0.49
C LEU A 42 11.83 -7.95 0.95
N MET A 43 10.76 -7.99 1.76
CA MET A 43 10.75 -7.44 3.11
C MET A 43 11.03 -8.47 4.21
N LYS A 44 11.09 -9.77 3.88
CA LYS A 44 11.21 -10.87 4.86
C LYS A 44 12.41 -10.77 5.81
N ASP A 45 13.49 -10.13 5.38
CA ASP A 45 14.74 -10.01 6.13
C ASP A 45 15.02 -8.57 6.61
N LYS A 46 14.04 -7.66 6.47
CA LYS A 46 14.21 -6.22 6.74
C LYS A 46 13.86 -5.78 8.15
N GLY A 47 13.52 -6.72 9.05
CA GLY A 47 13.27 -6.42 10.47
C GLY A 47 14.39 -5.59 11.12
N PRO A 48 15.66 -6.01 11.05
CA PRO A 48 16.77 -5.22 11.63
C PRO A 48 16.95 -3.82 11.00
N VAL A 49 16.64 -3.68 9.71
CA VAL A 49 16.70 -2.37 9.02
C VAL A 49 15.58 -1.46 9.53
N TRP A 50 14.39 -2.01 9.79
CA TRP A 50 13.30 -1.25 10.40
C TRP A 50 13.63 -0.80 11.82
N ASP A 51 14.24 -1.67 12.63
CA ASP A 51 14.67 -1.33 13.99
C ASP A 51 15.66 -0.15 13.99
N GLU A 52 16.57 -0.11 13.00
CA GLU A 52 17.49 1.00 12.79
C GLU A 52 16.73 2.29 12.40
N ILE A 53 15.81 2.21 11.44
CA ILE A 53 14.97 3.35 11.02
C ILE A 53 14.20 3.93 12.21
N VAL A 54 13.56 3.09 13.02
CA VAL A 54 12.81 3.51 14.21
C VAL A 54 13.71 4.26 15.19
N LYS A 55 14.91 3.73 15.45
CA LYS A 55 15.85 4.33 16.38
C LYS A 55 16.42 5.66 15.85
N GLU A 56 16.86 5.70 14.59
CA GLU A 56 17.50 6.89 14.01
C GLU A 56 16.54 8.05 13.82
N ASN A 57 15.27 7.76 13.52
CA ASN A 57 14.24 8.76 13.27
C ASN A 57 13.35 9.01 14.50
N GLU A 58 13.69 8.45 15.66
CA GLU A 58 12.94 8.60 16.93
C GLU A 58 11.45 8.29 16.79
N LEU A 59 11.11 7.21 16.07
CA LEU A 59 9.74 6.79 15.81
C LEU A 59 9.15 5.99 16.98
N GLU A 60 7.83 5.81 16.97
CA GLU A 60 7.15 4.92 17.92
C GLU A 60 7.73 3.49 17.80
N PRO A 61 8.08 2.83 18.92
CA PRO A 61 8.67 1.49 18.89
C PRO A 61 7.71 0.46 18.30
N THR A 62 8.02 0.01 17.09
CA THR A 62 7.22 -0.97 16.34
C THR A 62 8.15 -1.98 15.68
N LYS A 63 7.68 -3.23 15.55
CA LYS A 63 8.35 -4.22 14.69
C LYS A 63 7.82 -4.15 13.28
N LEU A 64 8.64 -4.55 12.30
CA LEU A 64 8.26 -4.48 10.90
C LEU A 64 6.98 -5.27 10.61
N GLU A 65 6.82 -6.44 11.21
CA GLU A 65 5.64 -7.29 11.06
C GLU A 65 4.36 -6.73 11.70
N GLU A 66 4.46 -5.74 12.59
CA GLU A 66 3.30 -5.10 13.23
C GLU A 66 2.71 -3.99 12.37
N VAL A 67 3.53 -3.40 11.49
CA VAL A 67 3.16 -2.24 10.65
C VAL A 67 3.20 -2.52 9.15
N GLY A 68 3.83 -3.63 8.76
CA GLY A 68 4.04 -4.06 7.38
C GLY A 68 3.33 -5.36 7.04
N GLU A 69 2.08 -5.27 6.61
CA GLU A 69 1.29 -6.42 6.12
C GLU A 69 1.54 -6.69 4.62
N TRP A 70 2.74 -7.17 4.29
CA TRP A 70 3.22 -7.24 2.91
C TRP A 70 2.38 -8.14 2.00
N TRP A 71 1.82 -9.23 2.52
CA TRP A 71 0.97 -10.13 1.74
C TRP A 71 -0.34 -9.45 1.31
N VAL A 72 -0.85 -8.51 2.11
CA VAL A 72 -2.04 -7.71 1.77
C VAL A 72 -1.73 -6.77 0.61
N ALA A 73 -0.55 -6.14 0.63
CA ALA A 73 -0.10 -5.30 -0.47
C ALA A 73 0.06 -6.13 -1.77
N ASP A 74 0.70 -7.30 -1.69
CA ASP A 74 0.86 -8.21 -2.81
C ASP A 74 -0.48 -8.68 -3.39
N ALA A 75 -1.47 -8.98 -2.54
CA ALA A 75 -2.83 -9.31 -2.97
C ALA A 75 -3.53 -8.10 -3.62
N SER A 76 -3.39 -6.91 -3.03
CA SER A 76 -4.02 -5.67 -3.50
C SER A 76 -3.54 -5.24 -4.88
N PHE A 77 -2.23 -5.39 -5.16
CA PHE A 77 -1.67 -5.09 -6.49
C PHE A 77 -2.01 -6.15 -7.54
N GLY A 78 -2.36 -7.37 -7.13
CA GLY A 78 -2.79 -8.44 -8.04
C GLY A 78 -4.29 -8.45 -8.34
N MET A 79 -5.09 -7.62 -7.65
CA MET A 79 -6.53 -7.52 -7.89
C MET A 79 -6.84 -6.47 -8.96
N GLU A 80 -7.76 -6.81 -9.86
CA GLU A 80 -8.28 -5.91 -10.89
C GLU A 80 -9.81 -5.86 -10.84
N ASN A 81 -10.38 -4.76 -11.35
CA ASN A 81 -11.83 -4.58 -11.52
C ASN A 81 -12.66 -4.65 -10.22
N ILE A 82 -12.08 -4.25 -9.09
CA ILE A 82 -12.77 -4.15 -7.80
C ILE A 82 -13.28 -2.72 -7.60
N VAL A 83 -14.54 -2.48 -7.94
CA VAL A 83 -15.23 -1.19 -7.71
C VAL A 83 -16.66 -1.50 -7.24
N ASP A 84 -17.09 -0.85 -6.16
CA ASP A 84 -18.46 -0.96 -5.65
C ASP A 84 -19.35 0.22 -6.12
N SER A 85 -20.63 0.19 -5.74
CA SER A 85 -21.55 1.30 -6.00
C SER A 85 -22.01 1.92 -4.69
N MET A 86 -21.93 3.24 -4.62
CA MET A 86 -22.43 4.05 -3.51
C MET A 86 -23.88 4.53 -3.70
N ASN A 87 -24.58 4.12 -4.78
CA ASN A 87 -25.93 4.63 -5.07
C ASN A 87 -26.89 4.37 -3.90
N LYS A 88 -26.91 3.15 -3.36
CA LYS A 88 -27.77 2.80 -2.23
C LYS A 88 -27.51 3.68 -1.00
N ALA A 89 -26.25 4.00 -0.71
CA ALA A 89 -25.88 4.82 0.43
C ALA A 89 -26.17 6.33 0.21
N LYS A 90 -26.25 6.78 -1.05
CA LYS A 90 -26.53 8.18 -1.41
C LYS A 90 -28.02 8.49 -1.55
N GLU A 91 -28.81 7.49 -1.92
CA GLU A 91 -30.25 7.63 -2.22
C GLU A 91 -31.15 7.41 -1.00
N HIS A 92 -30.61 6.84 0.09
CA HIS A 92 -31.28 6.61 1.37
C HIS A 92 -30.75 7.57 2.43
#